data_AF-A0A244E4R4-F1
#
_entry.id   AF-A0A244E4R4-F1
#
_cell.length_a   1.000
_cell.length_b   1.000
_cell.length_c   1.000
_cell.angle_alpha   90.00
_cell.angle_beta   90.00
_cell.angle_gamma   90.00
#
_symmetry.space_group_name_H-M   'P 1'
#
loop_
_entity.id
_entity.type
_entity.pdbx_description
1 polymer ?
#
loop_
_entity_poly.entity_id
_entity_poly.type
_entity_poly.pdbx_seq_one_letter_code
_entity_poly.pdbx_strand_id
1 'polypeptide(L)'
;MKSIANEGGIADGKIHNIGNPDNNLSIRALARMMLDLASTLPEYRDAAAAVELVDVASADYYGSGYQDVLYRVPDIRRTTADLGWRPTVGMPTALREMFAYYRDHAAAAADLEA
;
A
#
# COMPACT_ATOMS: atom_id res chain seq x y z
N MET A 1 8.45 -10.28 -15.06
CA MET A 1 8.74 -9.30 -13.99
C MET A 1 10.17 -9.51 -13.55
N LYS A 2 10.98 -8.45 -13.42
CA LYS A 2 12.38 -8.59 -12.99
C LYS A 2 12.44 -8.67 -11.46
N SER A 3 13.01 -9.74 -10.93
CA SER A 3 13.30 -9.89 -9.49
C SER A 3 14.54 -9.08 -9.10
N ILE A 4 14.65 -8.72 -7.81
CA ILE A 4 15.84 -8.08 -7.27
C ILE A 4 16.83 -9.18 -6.90
N ALA A 5 18.02 -9.16 -7.48
CA ALA A 5 19.11 -10.09 -7.18
C ALA A 5 20.42 -9.31 -6.98
N ASN A 6 21.27 -9.77 -6.05
CA ASN A 6 22.59 -9.20 -5.81
C ASN A 6 23.62 -9.82 -6.76
N GLU A 7 23.42 -9.63 -8.06
CA GLU A 7 24.32 -10.17 -9.08
C GLU A 7 25.72 -9.54 -8.92
N GLY A 8 26.74 -10.38 -8.78
CA GLY A 8 28.14 -9.94 -8.64
C GLY A 8 28.45 -9.11 -7.39
N GLY A 9 27.60 -9.17 -6.35
CA GLY A 9 27.82 -8.41 -5.10
C GLY A 9 27.58 -6.90 -5.25
N ILE A 10 26.89 -6.46 -6.30
CA ILE A 10 26.70 -5.04 -6.60
C ILE A 10 25.97 -4.25 -5.49
N ALA A 11 25.20 -4.92 -4.63
CA ALA A 11 24.48 -4.33 -3.51
C ALA A 11 25.27 -4.33 -2.18
N ASP A 12 26.47 -4.91 -2.14
CA ASP A 12 27.23 -5.09 -0.90
C ASP A 12 27.60 -3.73 -0.27
N GLY A 13 27.25 -3.55 1.00
CA GLY A 13 27.48 -2.30 1.74
C GLY A 13 26.64 -1.10 1.29
N LYS A 14 25.60 -1.32 0.48
CA LYS A 14 24.73 -0.28 -0.08
C LYS A 14 23.34 -0.28 0.55
N ILE A 15 22.75 0.92 0.65
CA ILE A 15 21.35 1.11 1.02
C ILE A 15 20.55 1.39 -0.24
N HIS A 16 19.42 0.69 -0.40
CA HIS A 16 18.50 0.80 -1.54
C HIS A 16 17.07 1.00 -1.03
N ASN A 17 16.40 2.03 -1.54
CA ASN A 17 14.97 2.19 -1.30
C ASN A 17 14.20 1.29 -2.27
N ILE A 18 13.26 0.51 -1.75
CA ILE A 18 12.33 -0.30 -2.55
C ILE A 18 10.92 0.26 -2.37
N GLY A 19 10.37 0.81 -3.44
CA GLY A 19 9.02 1.35 -3.43
C GLY A 19 8.65 1.95 -4.78
N ASN A 20 7.37 2.31 -4.92
CA ASN A 20 6.87 2.96 -6.13
C ASN A 20 6.63 4.46 -5.86
N PRO A 21 7.52 5.36 -6.34
CA PRO A 21 7.34 6.79 -6.13
C PRO A 21 6.07 7.35 -6.81
N ASP A 22 5.54 6.65 -7.82
CA ASP A 22 4.32 7.05 -8.52
C ASP A 22 3.05 6.66 -7.75
N ASN A 23 3.14 5.76 -6.77
CA ASN A 23 2.03 5.39 -5.88
C ASN A 23 1.94 6.31 -4.64
N ASN A 24 2.21 7.60 -4.81
CA ASN A 24 2.16 8.59 -3.72
C ASN A 24 0.72 9.11 -3.52
N LEU A 25 0.01 8.55 -2.54
CA LEU A 25 -1.39 8.88 -2.22
C LEU A 25 -1.51 9.35 -0.78
N SER A 26 -2.45 10.26 -0.52
CA SER A 26 -2.89 10.52 0.86
C SER A 26 -3.69 9.32 1.39
N ILE A 27 -3.74 9.16 2.71
CA ILE A 27 -4.55 8.10 3.35
C ILE A 27 -6.02 8.21 2.94
N ARG A 28 -6.56 9.44 2.82
CA ARG A 28 -7.92 9.67 2.33
C ARG A 28 -8.12 9.21 0.88
N ALA A 29 -7.16 9.49 -0.01
CA ALA A 29 -7.23 9.05 -1.40
C ALA A 29 -7.13 7.52 -1.51
N LEU A 30 -6.29 6.89 -0.70
CA LEU A 30 -6.19 5.44 -0.61
C LEU A 30 -7.52 4.82 -0.14
N ALA A 31 -8.08 5.31 0.97
CA ALA A 31 -9.35 4.83 1.51
C ALA A 31 -10.49 4.97 0.48
N ARG A 32 -10.56 6.09 -0.24
CA ARG A 32 -11.56 6.28 -1.29
C ARG A 32 -11.38 5.30 -2.45
N MET A 33 -10.13 5.10 -2.90
CA MET A 33 -9.84 4.13 -3.97
C MET A 33 -10.19 2.69 -3.57
N MET A 34 -9.95 2.33 -2.31
CA MET A 34 -10.35 1.03 -1.76
C MET A 34 -11.87 0.85 -1.76
N LEU A 35 -12.62 1.86 -1.30
CA LEU A 35 -14.09 1.82 -1.30
C LEU A 35 -14.67 1.78 -2.71
N ASP A 36 -14.17 2.62 -3.61
CA ASP A 36 -14.61 2.64 -5.00
C ASP A 36 -14.37 1.27 -5.64
N LEU A 37 -13.22 0.64 -5.41
CA LEU A 37 -12.94 -0.71 -5.90
C LEU A 37 -13.83 -1.77 -5.24
N ALA A 38 -13.94 -1.78 -3.92
CA ALA A 38 -14.75 -2.75 -3.17
C ALA A 38 -16.23 -2.71 -3.59
N SER A 39 -16.76 -1.53 -3.91
CA SER A 39 -18.14 -1.36 -4.41
C SER A 39 -18.43 -2.11 -5.72
N THR A 40 -17.39 -2.40 -6.50
CA THR A 40 -17.50 -3.14 -7.77
C THR A 40 -17.44 -4.67 -7.61
N LEU A 41 -17.06 -5.15 -6.41
CA LEU A 41 -16.84 -6.56 -6.13
C LEU A 41 -18.03 -7.13 -5.35
N PRO A 42 -18.76 -8.16 -5.87
CA PRO A 42 -19.96 -8.67 -5.23
C PRO A 42 -19.79 -9.08 -3.76
N GLU A 43 -18.62 -9.61 -3.40
CA GLU A 43 -18.28 -10.11 -2.07
C GLU A 43 -18.09 -8.97 -1.05
N TYR A 44 -17.76 -7.76 -1.52
CA TYR A 44 -17.43 -6.61 -0.68
C TYR A 44 -18.42 -5.46 -0.80
N ARG A 45 -19.27 -5.45 -1.83
CA ARG A 45 -20.13 -4.32 -2.17
C ARG A 45 -21.00 -3.86 -1.01
N ASP A 46 -21.67 -4.80 -0.33
CA ASP A 46 -22.63 -4.46 0.73
C ASP A 46 -21.90 -3.92 1.97
N ALA A 47 -20.73 -4.49 2.30
CA ALA A 47 -19.87 -3.98 3.36
C ALA A 47 -19.33 -2.57 3.01
N ALA A 48 -18.84 -2.37 1.79
CA ALA A 48 -18.34 -1.09 1.32
C ALA A 48 -19.42 0.01 1.34
N ALA A 49 -20.67 -0.32 1.03
CA ALA A 49 -21.79 0.60 1.09
C ALA A 49 -22.13 1.06 2.52
N ALA A 50 -21.76 0.28 3.53
CA ALA A 50 -21.97 0.60 4.94
C ALA A 50 -20.82 1.38 5.59
N VAL A 51 -19.69 1.58 4.88
CA VAL A 51 -18.52 2.29 5.44
C VAL A 51 -18.68 3.80 5.35
N GLU A 52 -18.41 4.48 6.47
CA GLU A 52 -18.26 5.93 6.54
C GLU A 52 -16.80 6.30 6.84
N LEU A 53 -16.28 7.30 6.13
CA LEU A 53 -14.95 7.85 6.42
C LEU A 53 -15.07 8.95 7.46
N VAL A 54 -14.58 8.67 8.67
CA VAL A 54 -14.60 9.61 9.80
C VAL A 54 -13.21 10.19 10.02
N ASP A 55 -13.13 11.52 10.16
CA ASP A 55 -11.90 12.19 10.57
C ASP A 55 -11.73 12.09 12.09
N VAL A 56 -10.60 11.56 12.52
CA VAL A 56 -10.24 11.40 13.93
C VAL A 56 -8.93 12.12 14.19
N ALA A 57 -8.84 12.86 15.30
CA ALA A 57 -7.58 13.50 15.68
C ALA A 57 -6.53 12.42 15.99
N SER A 58 -5.28 12.63 15.56
CA SER A 58 -4.22 11.65 15.79
C SER A 58 -3.97 11.37 17.27
N ALA A 59 -4.20 12.35 18.16
CA ALA A 59 -4.10 12.16 19.60
C ALA A 59 -5.19 11.22 20.15
N ASP A 60 -6.38 11.22 19.55
CA ASP A 60 -7.50 10.35 19.95
C ASP A 60 -7.32 8.94 19.39
N TYR A 61 -6.73 8.81 18.20
CA TYR A 61 -6.51 7.51 17.54
C TYR A 61 -5.21 6.82 18.01
N TYR A 62 -4.08 7.53 18.02
CA TYR A 62 -2.75 7.00 18.34
C TYR A 62 -2.23 7.38 19.73
N GLY A 63 -2.89 8.31 20.42
CA GLY A 63 -2.46 8.80 21.74
C GLY A 63 -1.59 10.06 21.70
N SER A 64 -1.44 10.67 22.88
CA SER A 64 -0.61 11.87 23.06
C SER A 64 0.86 11.61 22.73
N GLY A 65 1.49 12.56 22.03
CA GLY A 65 2.89 12.47 21.59
C GLY A 65 3.10 11.78 20.24
N TYR A 66 2.04 11.28 19.59
CA TYR A 66 2.14 10.74 18.24
C TYR A 66 2.55 11.81 17.22
N GLN A 67 3.52 11.46 16.38
CA GLN A 67 4.00 12.26 15.26
C GLN A 67 4.13 11.36 14.03
N ASP A 68 3.73 11.87 12.88
CA ASP A 68 3.90 11.18 11.60
C ASP A 68 4.58 12.09 10.59
N VAL A 69 5.03 11.49 9.49
CA VAL A 69 5.63 12.19 8.36
C VAL A 69 4.56 12.50 7.31
N LEU A 70 4.65 13.68 6.72
CA LEU A 70 3.68 14.12 5.72
C LEU A 70 3.81 13.39 4.37
N TYR A 71 5.04 13.03 3.99
CA TYR A 71 5.32 12.39 2.71
C TYR A 71 6.40 11.31 2.86
N ARG A 72 6.19 10.18 2.21
CA ARG A 72 7.18 9.09 2.09
C ARG A 72 7.36 8.72 0.62
N VAL A 73 8.07 9.56 -0.14
CA VAL A 73 8.39 9.27 -1.54
C VAL A 73 9.81 8.69 -1.62
N PRO A 74 9.98 7.40 -1.98
CA PRO A 74 11.29 6.78 -2.03
C PRO A 74 12.09 7.27 -3.25
N ASP A 75 13.33 7.72 -3.02
CA ASP A 75 14.29 7.89 -4.10
C ASP A 75 14.84 6.53 -4.53
N ILE A 76 14.44 6.08 -5.73
CA ILE A 76 14.82 4.79 -6.29
C ILE A 76 15.94 4.88 -7.34
N ARG A 77 16.58 6.04 -7.53
CA ARG A 77 17.63 6.22 -8.56
C ARG A 77 18.74 5.18 -8.43
N ARG A 78 19.20 4.92 -7.21
CA ARG A 78 20.23 3.92 -6.93
C ARG A 78 19.77 2.50 -7.20
N THR A 79 18.57 2.14 -6.73
CA THR A 79 17.95 0.83 -6.96
C THR A 79 17.81 0.54 -8.46
N THR A 80 17.40 1.54 -9.23
CA THR A 80 17.32 1.43 -10.68
C THR A 80 18.68 1.34 -11.36
N ALA A 81 19.67 2.15 -10.96
CA ALA A 81 20.99 2.14 -11.58
C ALA A 81 21.77 0.85 -11.30
N ASP A 82 21.79 0.42 -10.03
CA ASP A 82 22.61 -0.72 -9.59
C ASP A 82 21.93 -2.06 -9.89
N LEU A 83 20.61 -2.16 -9.68
CA LEU A 83 19.90 -3.44 -9.75
C LEU A 83 19.08 -3.56 -11.05
N GLY A 84 19.00 -2.49 -11.83
CA GLY A 84 18.14 -2.42 -13.02
C GLY A 84 16.68 -2.72 -12.70
N TRP A 85 16.25 -2.49 -11.45
CA TRP A 85 14.89 -2.75 -10.99
C TRP A 85 14.06 -1.46 -11.03
N ARG A 86 12.80 -1.61 -11.44
CA ARG A 86 11.79 -0.55 -11.39
C ARG A 86 10.43 -1.15 -11.00
N PRO A 87 9.64 -0.44 -10.19
CA PRO A 87 8.28 -0.85 -9.89
C PRO A 87 7.42 -0.76 -11.16
N THR A 88 6.51 -1.72 -11.35
CA THR A 88 5.63 -1.79 -12.53
C THR A 88 4.15 -1.89 -12.15
N VAL A 89 3.84 -2.15 -10.88
CA VAL A 89 2.47 -2.27 -10.38
C VAL A 89 2.02 -0.93 -9.79
N GLY A 90 1.04 -0.32 -10.44
CA GLY A 90 0.35 0.86 -9.93
C GLY A 90 -0.66 0.51 -8.82
N MET A 91 -0.99 1.49 -7.98
CA MET A 91 -1.84 1.26 -6.81
C MET A 91 -3.21 0.63 -7.12
N PRO A 92 -3.95 1.01 -8.19
CA PRO A 92 -5.21 0.35 -8.51
C PRO A 92 -5.08 -1.15 -8.78
N THR A 93 -3.98 -1.57 -9.41
CA THR A 93 -3.72 -3.00 -9.67
C THR A 93 -3.30 -3.70 -8.39
N ALA A 94 -2.42 -3.08 -7.57
CA ALA A 94 -2.04 -3.64 -6.29
C ALA A 94 -3.27 -3.90 -5.38
N LEU A 95 -4.19 -2.94 -5.30
CA LEU A 95 -5.43 -3.10 -4.53
C LEU A 95 -6.32 -4.21 -5.09
N ARG A 96 -6.49 -4.30 -6.42
CA ARG A 96 -7.28 -5.39 -7.04
C ARG A 96 -6.74 -6.77 -6.67
N GLU A 97 -5.44 -6.97 -6.78
CA GLU A 97 -4.81 -8.24 -6.41
C GLU A 97 -4.98 -8.53 -4.91
N MET A 98 -4.87 -7.50 -4.06
CA MET A 98 -5.10 -7.63 -2.62
C MET A 98 -6.55 -8.06 -2.31
N PHE A 99 -7.56 -7.36 -2.86
CA PHE A 99 -8.96 -7.76 -2.68
C PHE A 99 -9.23 -9.16 -3.23
N ALA A 100 -8.64 -9.52 -4.38
CA ALA A 100 -8.79 -10.86 -4.94
C ALA A 100 -8.22 -11.96 -4.02
N TYR A 101 -7.08 -11.70 -3.37
CA TYR A 101 -6.49 -12.62 -2.41
C TYR A 101 -7.37 -12.83 -1.16
N TYR A 102 -7.94 -11.74 -0.63
CA TYR A 102 -8.76 -11.79 0.57
C TYR A 102 -10.21 -12.22 0.34
N ARG A 103 -10.68 -12.42 -0.91
CA ARG A 103 -12.10 -12.73 -1.18
C ARG A 103 -12.55 -14.05 -0.55
N ASP A 104 -11.68 -15.06 -0.62
CA ASP A 104 -11.93 -16.40 -0.07
C ASP A 104 -11.63 -16.44 1.44
N HIS A 105 -11.02 -15.37 1.96
CA HIS A 105 -10.76 -15.10 3.36
C HIS A 105 -11.67 -13.98 3.90
N ALA A 106 -12.75 -13.58 3.21
CA ALA A 106 -13.51 -12.39 3.60
C ALA A 106 -14.11 -12.49 5.01
N ALA A 107 -14.43 -13.71 5.47
CA ALA A 107 -14.81 -13.98 6.86
C ALA A 107 -13.63 -13.86 7.85
N ALA A 108 -12.40 -14.15 7.41
CA ALA A 108 -11.16 -14.02 8.18
C ALA A 108 -10.49 -12.63 8.04
N ALA A 109 -10.89 -11.82 7.06
CA ALA A 109 -10.44 -10.43 6.94
C ALA A 109 -10.98 -9.56 8.09
N ALA A 110 -12.10 -9.97 8.70
CA ALA A 110 -12.58 -9.42 9.97
C ALA A 110 -11.59 -9.64 11.13
N ASP A 111 -10.74 -10.67 11.07
CA ASP A 111 -9.71 -10.95 12.09
C ASP A 111 -8.43 -10.13 11.89
N LEU A 112 -8.29 -9.34 10.82
CA LEU A 112 -7.15 -8.41 10.67
C LEU A 112 -7.20 -7.24 11.67
N GLU A 113 -8.32 -7.09 12.39
CA GLU A 113 -8.51 -6.09 13.44
C GLU A 113 -8.21 -6.64 14.86
N ALA A 114 -7.82 -7.91 15.00
CA ALA A 114 -7.59 -8.58 16.29
C ALA A 114 -6.13 -8.48 16.81
#